data_AF-A0A8E1VUD6-F1
#
_entry.id   AF-A0A8E1VUD6-F1
#
_cell.length_a   1.000
_cell.length_b   1.000
_cell.length_c   1.000
_cell.angle_alpha   90.00
_cell.angle_beta   90.00
_cell.angle_gamma   90.00
#
_symmetry.space_group_name_H-M   'P 1'
#
loop_
_entity.id
_entity.type
_entity.pdbx_description
1 polymer ?
#
loop_
_entity_poly.entity_id
_entity_poly.type
_entity_poly.pdbx_seq_one_letter_code
_entity_poly.pdbx_strand_id
1 'polypeptide(L)'
;MAHSAKPVGRAVRKPGGRRNSALARVLPDAAVEPARRAMTGRAGRTVAWMVVVASPLATVGGLVVLRPGAAPNPVPAAEKVQRGPQGWAEMYVRSWLSASRDDSAALVAFYPDGMRSEREVGSQIPVATATVSTVSPEPGVWSVVVAANLLTLQPDGTRPAKITCEQVGFVGDGSSYAATSLPTPVTCPATAAQPELAYGQPADPAGPVGQSVVGFLTAYLVGQGQLDRYVSPGTSVAPVSPTPFVSVRLQDLRTHETFEPGQAARPLDGTQVRVLARAKCFDATGQSTLADYPLTLTARSGRWELTRIDPVPLREPTPGRR
;
A
#
# COMPACT_ATOMS: atom_id res chain seq x y z
N MET A 1 56.52 24.79 3.88
CA MET A 1 55.62 23.80 4.50
C MET A 1 54.81 23.17 3.37
N ALA A 2 55.20 22.08 2.70
CA ALA A 2 55.90 20.84 3.07
C ALA A 2 54.99 19.82 3.81
N HIS A 3 55.13 18.53 3.45
CA HIS A 3 54.27 17.35 3.71
C HIS A 3 53.08 17.18 2.74
N SER A 4 53.02 16.25 1.78
CA SER A 4 53.69 14.94 1.49
C SER A 4 53.22 13.72 2.31
N ALA A 5 52.44 12.84 1.67
CA ALA A 5 52.54 11.37 1.78
C ALA A 5 51.80 10.64 0.64
N LYS A 6 52.42 9.59 0.07
CA LYS A 6 51.82 8.59 -0.84
C LYS A 6 51.27 7.39 -0.04
N PRO A 7 50.61 6.43 -0.71
CA PRO A 7 51.10 5.05 -0.51
C PRO A 7 51.32 4.22 -1.79
N VAL A 8 52.18 3.21 -1.62
CA VAL A 8 52.55 2.12 -2.55
C VAL A 8 52.90 0.91 -1.64
N GLY A 9 52.57 -0.35 -1.92
CA GLY A 9 51.85 -0.95 -3.06
C GLY A 9 52.33 -2.39 -3.31
N ARG A 10 52.09 -2.92 -4.52
CA ARG A 10 52.68 -4.17 -5.08
C ARG A 10 52.10 -5.51 -4.58
N ALA A 11 51.90 -6.42 -5.53
CA ALA A 11 51.46 -7.82 -5.34
C ALA A 11 52.64 -8.81 -5.46
N VAL A 12 52.48 -10.04 -4.92
CA VAL A 12 53.27 -11.26 -5.25
C VAL A 12 52.36 -12.52 -5.21
N ARG A 13 52.79 -13.61 -5.86
CA ARG A 13 51.95 -14.70 -6.42
C ARG A 13 52.64 -16.08 -6.29
N LYS A 14 51.91 -17.11 -5.80
CA LYS A 14 52.15 -18.58 -6.01
C LYS A 14 53.49 -19.18 -5.45
N PRO A 15 53.82 -20.50 -5.61
CA PRO A 15 53.16 -21.66 -4.97
C PRO A 15 54.14 -22.82 -4.57
N GLY A 16 53.61 -23.98 -4.18
CA GLY A 16 54.31 -25.30 -4.22
C GLY A 16 54.61 -25.89 -2.82
N GLY A 17 54.79 -27.20 -2.65
CA GLY A 17 54.63 -28.34 -3.57
C GLY A 17 55.23 -29.65 -3.01
N ARG A 18 54.93 -30.80 -3.67
CA ARG A 18 55.55 -32.17 -3.67
C ARG A 18 54.47 -33.26 -3.49
N ARG A 19 54.34 -34.32 -4.31
CA ARG A 19 55.29 -35.36 -4.82
C ARG A 19 55.87 -36.26 -3.70
N ASN A 20 56.00 -37.58 -3.78
CA ASN A 20 55.67 -38.62 -4.77
C ASN A 20 55.85 -40.04 -4.13
N SER A 21 55.60 -41.11 -4.89
CA SER A 21 56.16 -42.49 -4.75
C SER A 21 55.44 -43.45 -3.78
N ALA A 22 55.38 -44.78 -3.99
CA ALA A 22 56.03 -45.69 -4.96
C ALA A 22 55.02 -46.76 -5.48
N LEU A 23 55.04 -47.21 -6.75
CA LEU A 23 55.79 -48.36 -7.30
C LEU A 23 55.82 -49.60 -6.35
N ALA A 24 55.11 -50.71 -6.57
CA ALA A 24 54.90 -51.61 -7.73
C ALA A 24 55.89 -52.80 -7.85
N ARG A 25 55.40 -54.00 -7.54
CA ARG A 25 55.78 -55.40 -7.93
C ARG A 25 54.79 -56.33 -7.17
N VAL A 26 54.31 -57.47 -7.65
CA VAL A 26 54.93 -58.57 -8.43
C VAL A 26 53.90 -59.19 -9.42
N LEU A 27 54.37 -59.69 -10.56
CA LEU A 27 53.72 -60.61 -11.53
C LEU A 27 54.39 -62.00 -11.38
N PRO A 28 53.78 -63.17 -11.73
CA PRO A 28 53.26 -63.41 -13.09
C PRO A 28 52.04 -64.37 -13.26
N ASP A 29 51.58 -64.44 -14.52
CA ASP A 29 50.93 -65.53 -15.27
C ASP A 29 50.08 -66.62 -14.58
N ALA A 30 48.84 -66.77 -15.05
CA ALA A 30 48.43 -67.98 -15.81
C ALA A 30 47.02 -67.90 -16.44
N ALA A 31 46.92 -68.44 -17.66
CA ALA A 31 45.81 -69.20 -18.24
C ALA A 31 44.36 -68.62 -18.30
N VAL A 32 43.92 -68.46 -19.55
CA VAL A 32 42.54 -68.25 -20.01
C VAL A 32 41.69 -69.53 -19.85
N GLU A 33 40.61 -69.45 -19.06
CA GLU A 33 39.29 -70.13 -19.19
C GLU A 33 39.20 -71.68 -19.36
N PRO A 34 38.00 -72.30 -19.34
CA PRO A 34 36.87 -72.11 -18.41
C PRO A 34 36.36 -73.44 -17.81
N ALA A 35 35.91 -73.45 -16.55
CA ALA A 35 35.33 -74.65 -15.92
C ALA A 35 33.93 -74.45 -15.31
N ARG A 36 32.92 -74.69 -16.15
CA ARG A 36 31.61 -75.30 -15.83
C ARG A 36 30.70 -74.64 -14.78
N ARG A 37 29.64 -74.05 -15.31
CA ARG A 37 28.22 -74.45 -15.07
C ARG A 37 27.83 -74.83 -13.63
N ALA A 38 27.31 -73.87 -12.88
CA ALA A 38 26.19 -74.11 -11.97
C ALA A 38 25.30 -72.85 -11.82
N MET A 39 23.98 -73.03 -11.95
CA MET A 39 22.94 -72.15 -11.40
C MET A 39 22.83 -70.69 -11.89
N THR A 40 22.98 -70.42 -13.19
CA THR A 40 22.25 -69.32 -13.83
C THR A 40 20.76 -69.66 -13.88
N GLY A 41 19.96 -69.24 -12.88
CA GLY A 41 18.54 -69.59 -12.87
C GLY A 41 17.61 -69.05 -11.78
N ARG A 42 18.06 -68.21 -10.82
CA ARG A 42 17.12 -67.63 -9.82
C ARG A 42 17.48 -66.30 -9.14
N ALA A 43 18.59 -65.64 -9.49
CA ALA A 43 19.02 -64.39 -8.84
C ALA A 43 18.65 -63.08 -9.59
N GLY A 44 18.33 -63.11 -10.89
CA GLY A 44 18.05 -61.90 -11.67
C GLY A 44 16.70 -61.23 -11.35
N ARG A 45 15.73 -61.99 -10.82
CA ARG A 45 14.34 -61.53 -10.66
C ARG A 45 14.10 -60.71 -9.38
N THR A 46 14.94 -60.83 -8.36
CA THR A 46 14.86 -60.01 -7.14
C THR A 46 15.51 -58.64 -7.31
N VAL A 47 16.67 -58.58 -8.00
CA VAL A 47 17.36 -57.32 -8.31
C VAL A 47 16.50 -56.44 -9.24
N ALA A 48 15.86 -57.03 -10.24
CA ALA A 48 14.95 -56.31 -11.14
C ALA A 48 13.76 -55.65 -10.41
N TRP A 49 13.20 -56.29 -9.37
CA TRP A 49 12.07 -55.74 -8.63
C TRP A 49 12.43 -54.55 -7.73
N MET A 50 13.65 -54.48 -7.18
CA MET A 50 14.06 -53.31 -6.38
C MET A 50 14.19 -52.04 -7.24
N VAL A 51 14.66 -52.15 -8.48
CA VAL A 51 14.77 -50.99 -9.40
C VAL A 51 13.40 -50.44 -9.79
N VAL A 52 12.42 -51.32 -9.98
CA VAL A 52 11.03 -50.94 -10.32
C VAL A 52 10.32 -50.29 -9.13
N VAL A 53 10.55 -50.75 -7.89
CA VAL A 53 9.92 -50.17 -6.68
C VAL A 53 10.60 -48.89 -6.20
N ALA A 54 11.87 -48.66 -6.53
CA ALA A 54 12.56 -47.39 -6.21
C ALA A 54 12.14 -46.22 -7.12
N SER A 55 11.64 -46.50 -8.33
CA SER A 55 11.35 -45.47 -9.34
C SER A 55 10.18 -44.51 -9.00
N PRO A 56 9.04 -44.95 -8.40
CA PRO A 56 7.94 -44.05 -8.06
C PRO A 56 8.29 -43.02 -6.96
N LEU A 57 9.09 -43.42 -5.97
CA LEU A 57 9.46 -42.57 -4.84
C LEU A 57 10.44 -41.46 -5.24
N ALA A 58 11.36 -41.73 -6.17
CA ALA A 58 12.24 -40.71 -6.74
C ALA A 58 11.46 -39.66 -7.54
N THR A 59 10.43 -40.06 -8.30
CA THR A 59 9.58 -39.13 -9.07
C THR A 59 8.67 -38.26 -8.20
N VAL A 60 8.12 -38.80 -7.09
CA VAL A 60 7.32 -38.00 -6.15
C VAL A 60 8.21 -37.04 -5.34
N GLY A 61 9.42 -37.45 -4.96
CA GLY A 61 10.39 -36.57 -4.29
C GLY A 61 10.89 -35.41 -5.17
N GLY A 62 11.19 -35.69 -6.46
CA GLY A 62 11.69 -34.67 -7.39
C GLY A 62 10.69 -33.55 -7.70
N LEU A 63 9.38 -33.84 -7.69
CA LEU A 63 8.33 -32.86 -7.97
C LEU A 63 8.07 -31.86 -6.83
N VAL A 64 8.59 -32.10 -5.62
CA VAL A 64 8.48 -31.15 -4.49
C VAL A 64 9.60 -30.10 -4.53
N VAL A 65 10.76 -30.42 -5.09
CA VAL A 65 11.94 -29.53 -5.13
C VAL A 65 11.86 -28.48 -6.25
N LEU A 66 11.08 -28.76 -7.31
CA LEU A 66 10.84 -27.83 -8.42
C LEU A 66 9.57 -26.98 -8.25
N ARG A 67 9.25 -26.57 -7.01
CA ARG A 67 8.38 -25.40 -6.84
C ARG A 67 9.14 -24.17 -7.35
N PRO A 68 8.66 -23.47 -8.40
CA PRO A 68 9.24 -22.17 -8.70
C PRO A 68 9.09 -21.31 -7.45
N GLY A 69 10.20 -20.77 -6.95
CA GLY A 69 10.17 -19.85 -5.83
C GLY A 69 9.18 -18.75 -6.16
N ALA A 70 8.31 -18.40 -5.19
CA ALA A 70 7.31 -17.37 -5.39
C ALA A 70 8.02 -16.14 -5.99
N ALA A 71 7.59 -15.73 -7.19
CA ALA A 71 8.17 -14.56 -7.83
C ALA A 71 8.13 -13.41 -6.81
N PRO A 72 9.22 -12.64 -6.63
CA PRO A 72 9.19 -11.51 -5.73
C PRO A 72 7.96 -10.68 -6.11
N ASN A 73 7.09 -10.41 -5.13
CA ASN A 73 5.86 -9.64 -5.36
C ASN A 73 6.24 -8.45 -6.24
N PRO A 74 5.54 -8.23 -7.38
CA PRO A 74 5.91 -7.16 -8.28
C PRO A 74 5.95 -5.88 -7.46
N VAL A 75 7.17 -5.34 -7.27
CA VAL A 75 7.36 -4.00 -6.74
C VAL A 75 6.46 -3.15 -7.62
N PRO A 76 5.47 -2.42 -7.07
CA PRO A 76 4.53 -1.68 -7.88
C PRO A 76 5.36 -0.83 -8.84
N ALA A 77 5.24 -1.16 -10.13
CA ALA A 77 6.12 -0.59 -11.14
C ALA A 77 5.98 0.92 -11.01
N ALA A 78 7.10 1.60 -10.71
CA ALA A 78 7.10 3.01 -10.35
C ALA A 78 6.19 3.74 -11.33
N GLU A 79 5.05 4.20 -10.81
CA GLU A 79 3.93 4.65 -11.65
C GLU A 79 4.51 5.71 -12.56
N LYS A 80 4.51 5.44 -13.88
CA LYS A 80 5.03 6.40 -14.84
C LYS A 80 4.24 7.66 -14.60
N VAL A 81 4.88 8.70 -14.07
CA VAL A 81 4.22 9.96 -13.69
C VAL A 81 3.71 10.59 -14.97
N GLN A 82 2.51 10.18 -15.33
CA GLN A 82 1.85 10.53 -16.57
C GLN A 82 1.27 11.90 -16.29
N ARG A 83 2.05 12.92 -16.64
CA ARG A 83 1.59 14.31 -16.62
C ARG A 83 0.31 14.36 -17.43
N GLY A 84 -0.81 14.47 -16.72
CA GLY A 84 -2.14 14.59 -17.28
C GLY A 84 -2.71 15.98 -16.98
N PRO A 85 -3.84 16.34 -17.61
CA PRO A 85 -4.40 17.68 -17.52
C PRO A 85 -5.18 17.95 -16.23
N GLN A 86 -5.16 17.09 -15.20
CA GLN A 86 -6.01 17.19 -14.00
C GLN A 86 -5.94 18.57 -13.32
N GLY A 87 -4.75 18.98 -12.87
CA GLY A 87 -4.57 20.30 -12.24
C GLY A 87 -4.79 21.47 -13.21
N TRP A 88 -4.58 21.27 -14.51
CA TRP A 88 -4.84 22.28 -15.53
C TRP A 88 -6.34 22.49 -15.77
N ALA A 89 -7.12 21.40 -15.75
CA ALA A 89 -8.57 21.38 -15.82
C ALA A 89 -9.21 22.04 -14.59
N GLU A 90 -8.70 21.76 -13.40
CA GLU A 90 -9.14 22.42 -12.16
C GLU A 90 -8.96 23.94 -12.23
N MET A 91 -7.79 24.41 -12.69
CA MET A 91 -7.54 25.84 -12.88
C MET A 91 -8.41 26.45 -13.99
N TYR A 92 -8.60 25.75 -15.11
CA TYR A 92 -9.49 26.20 -16.19
C TYR A 92 -10.93 26.37 -15.72
N VAL A 93 -11.50 25.36 -15.04
CA VAL A 93 -12.87 25.41 -14.52
C VAL A 93 -13.00 26.48 -13.43
N ARG A 94 -11.99 26.67 -12.58
CA ARG A 94 -11.96 27.78 -11.60
C ARG A 94 -11.96 29.16 -12.28
N SER A 95 -11.16 29.35 -13.33
CA SER A 95 -11.15 30.59 -14.12
C SER A 95 -12.49 30.82 -14.82
N TRP A 96 -13.07 29.77 -15.43
CA TRP A 96 -14.36 29.85 -16.11
C TRP A 96 -15.53 30.15 -15.17
N LEU A 97 -15.53 29.62 -13.95
CA LEU A 97 -16.53 29.93 -12.92
C LEU A 97 -16.35 31.33 -12.31
N SER A 98 -15.11 31.82 -12.23
CA SER A 98 -14.79 33.18 -11.77
C SER A 98 -15.09 34.26 -12.82
N ALA A 99 -15.09 33.90 -14.11
CA ALA A 99 -15.27 34.84 -15.19
C ALA A 99 -16.65 35.53 -15.16
N SER A 100 -16.64 36.84 -15.35
CA SER A 100 -17.79 37.75 -15.32
C SER A 100 -17.81 38.66 -16.56
N ARG A 101 -18.84 39.51 -16.69
CA ARG A 101 -18.93 40.52 -17.77
C ARG A 101 -17.73 41.46 -17.81
N ASP A 102 -17.17 41.78 -16.64
CA ASP A 102 -16.15 42.82 -16.47
C ASP A 102 -14.73 42.24 -16.31
N ASP A 103 -14.59 40.96 -15.96
CA ASP A 103 -13.30 40.24 -15.88
C ASP A 103 -13.40 38.84 -16.49
N SER A 104 -12.60 38.63 -17.54
CA SER A 104 -12.38 37.33 -18.21
C SER A 104 -10.89 37.07 -18.47
N ALA A 105 -9.97 37.90 -17.94
CA ALA A 105 -8.55 37.86 -18.30
C ALA A 105 -7.87 36.53 -17.91
N ALA A 106 -8.28 35.96 -16.77
CA ALA A 106 -7.78 34.66 -16.29
C ALA A 106 -8.24 33.46 -17.15
N LEU A 107 -9.21 33.63 -18.06
CA LEU A 107 -9.71 32.57 -18.93
C LEU A 107 -8.89 32.40 -20.22
N VAL A 108 -8.33 33.51 -20.73
CA VAL A 108 -7.53 33.56 -21.97
C VAL A 108 -6.31 32.63 -21.91
N ALA A 109 -5.77 32.38 -20.71
CA ALA A 109 -4.69 31.43 -20.50
C ALA A 109 -5.05 29.95 -20.80
N PHE A 110 -6.33 29.63 -20.95
CA PHE A 110 -6.83 28.25 -21.10
C PHE A 110 -7.70 28.03 -22.35
N TYR A 111 -8.40 29.07 -22.82
CA TYR A 111 -9.36 28.98 -23.93
C TYR A 111 -9.25 30.22 -24.83
N PRO A 112 -9.51 30.12 -26.16
CA PRO A 112 -9.23 31.20 -27.11
C PRO A 112 -9.86 32.56 -26.78
N ASP A 113 -9.18 33.61 -27.23
CA ASP A 113 -9.63 35.00 -27.15
C ASP A 113 -11.05 35.21 -27.70
N GLY A 114 -11.81 36.08 -27.04
CA GLY A 114 -13.15 36.48 -27.46
C GLY A 114 -14.30 35.85 -26.67
N MET A 115 -14.04 34.82 -25.85
CA MET A 115 -15.03 34.35 -24.88
C MET A 115 -15.29 35.45 -23.84
N ARG A 116 -16.55 35.86 -23.69
CA ARG A 116 -17.01 36.76 -22.62
C ARG A 116 -18.08 36.07 -21.80
N SER A 117 -17.93 36.11 -20.49
CA SER A 117 -18.95 35.61 -19.56
C SER A 117 -20.09 36.62 -19.46
N GLU A 118 -21.34 36.17 -19.55
CA GLU A 118 -22.51 37.03 -19.33
C GLU A 118 -22.82 37.22 -17.82
N ARG A 119 -22.09 36.55 -16.93
CA ARG A 119 -22.35 36.53 -15.49
C ARG A 119 -21.99 37.84 -14.79
N GLU A 120 -22.79 38.18 -13.79
CA GLU A 120 -22.51 39.32 -12.92
C GLU A 120 -21.31 39.07 -11.99
N VAL A 121 -20.59 40.16 -11.69
CA VAL A 121 -19.43 40.13 -10.79
C VAL A 121 -19.86 39.56 -9.44
N GLY A 122 -19.22 38.47 -9.02
CA GLY A 122 -19.52 37.81 -7.77
C GLY A 122 -20.90 37.14 -7.71
N SER A 123 -21.59 36.89 -8.84
CA SER A 123 -22.79 36.04 -8.86
C SER A 123 -22.45 34.58 -8.51
N GLN A 124 -21.23 34.15 -8.86
CA GLN A 124 -20.65 32.84 -8.57
C GLN A 124 -19.22 33.01 -8.04
N ILE A 125 -18.86 32.26 -7.00
CA ILE A 125 -17.53 32.31 -6.37
C ILE A 125 -17.03 30.88 -6.14
N PRO A 126 -16.08 30.36 -6.94
CA PRO A 126 -15.52 29.03 -6.75
C PRO A 126 -14.56 29.02 -5.55
N VAL A 127 -14.91 28.25 -4.51
CA VAL A 127 -14.12 28.10 -3.29
C VAL A 127 -12.97 27.12 -3.53
N ALA A 128 -13.31 25.94 -4.05
CA ALA A 128 -12.39 24.85 -4.33
C ALA A 128 -12.81 24.10 -5.60
N THR A 129 -11.84 23.47 -6.25
CA THR A 129 -11.99 22.60 -7.42
C THR A 129 -11.21 21.30 -7.17
N ALA A 130 -11.69 20.19 -7.70
CA ALA A 130 -11.01 18.89 -7.62
C ALA A 130 -11.40 18.00 -8.81
N THR A 131 -10.43 17.31 -9.41
CA THR A 131 -10.67 16.35 -10.48
C THR A 131 -11.41 15.11 -9.95
N VAL A 132 -12.55 14.80 -10.55
CA VAL A 132 -13.38 13.62 -10.25
C VAL A 132 -12.99 12.43 -11.11
N SER A 133 -12.73 12.68 -12.40
CA SER A 133 -12.31 11.63 -13.33
C SER A 133 -11.47 12.22 -14.47
N THR A 134 -10.66 11.36 -15.09
CA THR A 134 -9.87 11.68 -16.28
C THR A 134 -9.83 10.45 -17.16
N VAL A 135 -10.27 10.59 -18.40
CA VAL A 135 -10.20 9.54 -19.42
C VAL A 135 -9.44 10.08 -20.62
N SER A 136 -8.56 9.26 -21.19
CA SER A 136 -7.85 9.59 -22.43
C SER A 136 -8.37 8.65 -23.52
N PRO A 137 -9.32 9.09 -24.37
CA PRO A 137 -9.89 8.24 -25.41
C PRO A 137 -8.86 7.92 -26.51
N GLU A 138 -7.93 8.85 -26.76
CA GLU A 138 -6.84 8.72 -27.73
C GLU A 138 -5.57 9.37 -27.16
N PRO A 139 -4.36 8.94 -27.58
CA PRO A 139 -3.10 9.53 -27.13
C PRO A 139 -3.06 11.05 -27.39
N GLY A 140 -2.85 11.84 -26.34
CA GLY A 140 -2.82 13.31 -26.43
C GLY A 140 -4.18 13.98 -26.41
N VAL A 141 -5.26 13.22 -26.19
CA VAL A 141 -6.64 13.71 -26.00
C VAL A 141 -7.13 13.28 -24.62
N TRP A 142 -7.84 14.17 -23.92
CA TRP A 142 -8.44 13.88 -22.62
C TRP A 142 -9.85 14.46 -22.48
N SER A 143 -10.70 13.78 -21.72
CA SER A 143 -11.89 14.34 -21.08
C SER A 143 -11.69 14.28 -19.57
N VAL A 144 -11.85 15.42 -18.90
CA VAL A 144 -11.70 15.57 -17.45
C VAL A 144 -13.03 16.06 -16.88
N VAL A 145 -13.49 15.42 -15.80
CA VAL A 145 -14.61 15.94 -15.00
C VAL A 145 -14.04 16.56 -13.73
N VAL A 146 -14.35 17.83 -13.50
CA VAL A 146 -13.92 18.61 -12.32
C VAL A 146 -15.13 18.93 -11.47
N ALA A 147 -15.11 18.58 -10.19
CA ALA A 147 -16.05 19.08 -9.20
C ALA A 147 -15.61 20.47 -8.73
N ALA A 148 -16.55 21.40 -8.60
CA ALA A 148 -16.34 22.72 -8.04
C ALA A 148 -17.28 22.96 -6.86
N ASN A 149 -16.75 23.37 -5.70
CA ASN A 149 -17.54 23.90 -4.61
C ASN A 149 -17.79 25.39 -4.84
N LEU A 150 -19.03 25.74 -5.12
CA LEU A 150 -19.45 27.04 -5.64
C LEU A 150 -20.40 27.75 -4.67
N LEU A 151 -20.07 28.97 -4.29
CA LEU A 151 -21.03 29.88 -3.65
C LEU A 151 -21.79 30.61 -4.75
N THR A 152 -23.11 30.42 -4.83
CA THR A 152 -23.97 31.11 -5.81
C THR A 152 -24.83 32.16 -5.10
N LEU A 153 -24.86 33.39 -5.60
CA LEU A 153 -25.75 34.43 -5.07
C LEU A 153 -27.20 34.10 -5.38
N GLN A 154 -28.02 34.03 -4.35
CA GLN A 154 -29.46 33.80 -4.43
C GLN A 154 -30.24 35.13 -4.32
N PRO A 155 -31.51 35.20 -4.78
CA PRO A 155 -32.32 36.43 -4.72
C PRO A 155 -32.59 36.96 -3.31
N ASP A 156 -32.44 36.12 -2.27
CA ASP A 156 -32.54 36.50 -0.86
C ASP A 156 -31.22 37.08 -0.29
N GLY A 157 -30.20 37.26 -1.14
CA GLY A 157 -28.87 37.73 -0.76
C GLY A 157 -27.97 36.63 -0.16
N THR A 158 -28.47 35.41 0.03
CA THR A 158 -27.67 34.30 0.57
C THR A 158 -26.72 33.73 -0.47
N ARG A 159 -25.72 32.99 0.02
CA ARG A 159 -24.67 32.35 -0.79
C ARG A 159 -24.46 30.90 -0.36
N PRO A 160 -25.44 29.99 -0.57
CA PRO A 160 -25.28 28.58 -0.25
C PRO A 160 -24.14 27.97 -1.05
N ALA A 161 -23.37 27.10 -0.40
CA ALA A 161 -22.38 26.26 -1.05
C ALA A 161 -23.05 25.10 -1.77
N LYS A 162 -22.69 24.90 -3.04
CA LYS A 162 -23.18 23.80 -3.87
C LYS A 162 -22.01 23.18 -4.63
N ILE A 163 -21.96 21.86 -4.71
CA ILE A 163 -21.06 21.15 -5.62
C ILE A 163 -21.70 21.09 -7.01
N THR A 164 -20.99 21.57 -8.02
CA THR A 164 -21.28 21.29 -9.45
C THR A 164 -20.14 20.48 -10.03
N CYS A 165 -20.38 19.81 -11.16
CA CYS A 165 -19.35 19.05 -11.86
C CYS A 165 -19.37 19.44 -13.32
N GLU A 166 -18.21 19.81 -13.85
CA GLU A 166 -18.05 20.33 -15.20
C GLU A 166 -17.09 19.41 -15.97
N GLN A 167 -17.52 18.96 -17.16
CA GLN A 167 -16.68 18.19 -18.06
C GLN A 167 -15.97 19.13 -19.05
N VAL A 168 -14.68 18.90 -19.28
CA VAL A 168 -13.82 19.68 -20.18
C VAL A 168 -12.94 18.75 -21.02
N GLY A 169 -12.87 19.03 -22.32
CA GLY A 169 -11.96 18.34 -23.25
C GLY A 169 -10.62 19.07 -23.38
N PHE A 170 -9.53 18.31 -23.51
CA PHE A 170 -8.18 18.82 -23.72
C PHE A 170 -7.43 18.06 -24.82
N VAL A 171 -6.57 18.78 -25.55
CA VAL A 171 -5.51 18.23 -26.39
C VAL A 171 -4.14 18.72 -25.93
N GLY A 172 -3.09 17.92 -26.13
CA GLY A 172 -1.75 18.26 -25.65
C GLY A 172 -0.79 17.06 -25.55
N ASP A 173 0.37 17.28 -24.93
CA ASP A 173 1.49 16.32 -24.89
C ASP A 173 2.07 16.07 -23.48
N GLY A 174 1.42 16.63 -22.44
CA GLY A 174 1.92 16.56 -21.06
C GLY A 174 2.94 17.64 -20.70
N SER A 175 3.34 18.49 -21.65
CA SER A 175 4.09 19.74 -21.44
C SER A 175 3.21 20.98 -21.65
N SER A 176 2.21 20.87 -22.53
CA SER A 176 1.18 21.87 -22.79
C SER A 176 -0.19 21.21 -22.96
N TYR A 177 -1.26 21.98 -22.68
CA TYR A 177 -2.64 21.57 -22.93
C TYR A 177 -3.47 22.76 -23.43
N ALA A 178 -4.30 22.53 -24.45
CA ALA A 178 -5.32 23.47 -24.90
C ALA A 178 -6.72 22.87 -24.64
N ALA A 179 -7.62 23.65 -24.04
CA ALA A 179 -9.01 23.22 -23.86
C ALA A 179 -9.73 23.24 -25.22
N THR A 180 -10.41 22.15 -25.55
CA THR A 180 -11.13 22.00 -26.83
C THR A 180 -12.58 22.48 -26.78
N SER A 181 -13.11 22.74 -25.58
CA SER A 181 -14.49 23.17 -25.35
C SER A 181 -14.59 23.97 -24.06
N LEU A 182 -15.65 24.77 -23.94
CA LEU A 182 -16.08 25.30 -22.64
C LEU A 182 -16.45 24.17 -21.66
N PRO A 183 -16.37 24.41 -20.34
CA PRO A 183 -16.87 23.48 -19.35
C PRO A 183 -18.37 23.24 -19.51
N THR A 184 -18.76 21.97 -19.48
CA THR A 184 -20.14 21.50 -19.69
C THR A 184 -20.66 20.86 -18.41
N PRO A 185 -21.79 21.31 -17.84
CA PRO A 185 -22.36 20.71 -16.63
C PRO A 185 -22.70 19.23 -16.81
N VAL A 186 -22.25 18.40 -15.87
CA VAL A 186 -22.52 16.96 -15.80
C VAL A 186 -22.96 16.56 -14.39
N THR A 187 -23.55 15.37 -14.26
CA THR A 187 -23.97 14.84 -12.96
C THR A 187 -22.76 14.49 -12.10
N CYS A 188 -22.67 15.08 -10.90
CA CYS A 188 -21.67 14.69 -9.91
C CYS A 188 -21.91 13.26 -9.38
N PRO A 189 -20.85 12.55 -8.94
CA PRO A 189 -21.00 11.33 -8.15
C PRO A 189 -21.90 11.56 -6.94
N ALA A 190 -22.87 10.66 -6.72
CA ALA A 190 -23.74 10.72 -5.55
C ALA A 190 -23.05 10.15 -4.30
N THR A 191 -23.36 10.70 -3.14
CA THR A 191 -22.98 10.13 -1.85
C THR A 191 -23.61 8.75 -1.69
N ALA A 192 -22.80 7.71 -1.55
CA ALA A 192 -23.26 6.36 -1.27
C ALA A 192 -23.72 6.21 0.19
N ALA A 193 -24.60 5.24 0.45
CA ALA A 193 -24.90 4.82 1.82
C ALA A 193 -23.63 4.30 2.52
N GLN A 194 -23.50 4.57 3.82
CA GLN A 194 -22.37 4.07 4.59
C GLN A 194 -22.46 2.54 4.71
N PRO A 195 -21.35 1.79 4.48
CA PRO A 195 -21.33 0.36 4.68
C PRO A 195 -21.36 0.04 6.18
N GLU A 196 -22.00 -1.07 6.54
CA GLU A 196 -21.90 -1.63 7.89
C GLU A 196 -20.46 -2.12 8.15
N LEU A 197 -19.92 -1.80 9.33
CA LEU A 197 -18.54 -2.09 9.70
C LEU A 197 -18.47 -3.33 10.59
N ALA A 198 -17.57 -4.25 10.28
CA ALA A 198 -17.49 -5.56 10.93
C ALA A 198 -16.74 -5.49 12.28
N TYR A 199 -17.17 -4.64 13.19
CA TYR A 199 -16.63 -4.51 14.56
C TYR A 199 -17.76 -4.65 15.58
N GLY A 200 -18.37 -5.84 15.60
CA GLY A 200 -19.58 -6.11 16.40
C GLY A 200 -19.36 -6.03 17.91
N GLN A 201 -18.15 -6.31 18.40
CA GLN A 201 -17.89 -6.51 19.83
C GLN A 201 -17.34 -5.24 20.50
N PRO A 202 -17.93 -4.75 21.61
CA PRO A 202 -17.32 -3.67 22.39
C PRO A 202 -16.10 -4.20 23.17
N ALA A 203 -15.06 -3.40 23.29
CA ALA A 203 -13.89 -3.70 24.11
C ALA A 203 -13.61 -2.58 25.12
N ASP A 204 -13.19 -2.94 26.33
CA ASP A 204 -12.88 -1.98 27.39
C ASP A 204 -11.64 -1.13 27.02
N PRO A 205 -11.77 0.21 26.90
CA PRO A 205 -10.63 1.11 26.67
C PRO A 205 -9.58 1.08 27.79
N ALA A 206 -9.95 0.67 29.01
CA ALA A 206 -9.04 0.47 30.13
C ALA A 206 -8.44 -0.94 30.18
N GLY A 207 -8.94 -1.88 29.39
CA GLY A 207 -8.43 -3.25 29.28
C GLY A 207 -7.15 -3.35 28.45
N PRO A 208 -6.44 -4.50 28.42
CA PRO A 208 -5.12 -4.60 27.81
C PRO A 208 -5.04 -4.26 26.30
N VAL A 209 -6.11 -4.51 25.53
CA VAL A 209 -6.20 -4.05 24.13
C VAL A 209 -6.25 -2.51 24.09
N GLY A 210 -7.15 -1.90 24.88
CA GLY A 210 -7.32 -0.46 24.96
C GLY A 210 -6.07 0.27 25.45
N GLN A 211 -5.38 -0.25 26.46
CA GLN A 211 -4.11 0.29 26.94
C GLN A 211 -3.02 0.29 25.85
N SER A 212 -2.90 -0.80 25.08
CA SER A 212 -1.96 -0.87 23.95
C SER A 212 -2.32 0.13 22.85
N VAL A 213 -3.61 0.30 22.54
CA VAL A 213 -4.10 1.28 21.55
C VAL A 213 -3.87 2.72 22.02
N VAL A 214 -4.19 3.05 23.28
CA VAL A 214 -3.94 4.40 23.87
C VAL A 214 -2.44 4.71 23.85
N GLY A 215 -1.60 3.75 24.26
CA GLY A 215 -0.15 3.90 24.26
C GLY A 215 0.42 4.12 22.87
N PHE A 216 -0.02 3.31 21.89
CA PHE A 216 0.33 3.49 20.47
C PHE A 216 -0.09 4.88 19.97
N LEU A 217 -1.36 5.28 20.12
CA LEU A 217 -1.86 6.55 19.60
C LEU A 217 -1.20 7.76 20.28
N THR A 218 -0.83 7.65 21.56
CA THR A 218 -0.07 8.69 22.28
C THR A 218 1.32 8.85 21.70
N ALA A 219 2.04 7.75 21.46
CA ALA A 219 3.36 7.79 20.84
C ALA A 219 3.31 8.23 19.36
N TYR A 220 2.27 7.83 18.63
CA TYR A 220 2.10 8.07 17.19
C TYR A 220 1.61 9.49 16.86
N LEU A 221 0.69 10.06 17.65
CA LEU A 221 0.05 11.35 17.35
C LEU A 221 0.53 12.52 18.22
N VAL A 222 0.92 12.23 19.46
CA VAL A 222 1.35 13.24 20.45
C VAL A 222 2.88 13.25 20.59
N GLY A 223 3.58 12.25 20.03
CA GLY A 223 5.03 12.10 20.15
C GLY A 223 5.50 11.77 21.57
N GLN A 224 4.59 11.32 22.44
CA GLN A 224 4.88 11.04 23.85
C GLN A 224 5.00 9.54 24.12
N GLY A 225 6.10 9.14 24.76
CA GLY A 225 6.42 7.74 25.04
C GLY A 225 7.33 7.12 23.98
N GLN A 226 7.46 5.79 24.01
CA GLN A 226 8.32 5.01 23.10
C GLN A 226 7.43 4.20 22.16
N LEU A 227 7.38 4.58 20.87
CA LEU A 227 6.52 3.94 19.88
C LEU A 227 6.79 2.42 19.76
N ASP A 228 8.06 2.04 19.77
CA ASP A 228 8.54 0.65 19.66
C ASP A 228 8.02 -0.29 20.78
N ARG A 229 7.49 0.24 21.89
CA ARG A 229 6.85 -0.58 22.93
C ARG A 229 5.47 -1.10 22.54
N TYR A 230 4.83 -0.44 21.58
CA TYR A 230 3.46 -0.72 21.16
C TYR A 230 3.40 -1.26 19.73
N VAL A 231 4.54 -1.53 19.10
CA VAL A 231 4.66 -1.96 17.70
C VAL A 231 5.42 -3.28 17.64
N SER A 232 4.89 -4.24 16.89
CA SER A 232 5.47 -5.58 16.74
C SER A 232 6.79 -5.52 15.97
N PRO A 233 7.79 -6.35 16.30
CA PRO A 233 9.06 -6.40 15.58
C PRO A 233 8.87 -6.55 14.06
N GLY A 234 9.63 -5.77 13.29
CA GLY A 234 9.54 -5.74 11.83
C GLY A 234 8.37 -4.92 11.26
N THR A 235 7.49 -4.38 12.09
CA THR A 235 6.47 -3.41 11.68
C THR A 235 7.08 -2.01 11.65
N SER A 236 7.04 -1.34 10.49
CA SER A 236 7.57 0.02 10.32
C SER A 236 6.44 1.04 10.34
N VAL A 237 6.32 1.79 11.44
CA VAL A 237 5.42 2.95 11.56
C VAL A 237 6.24 4.10 12.14
N ALA A 238 6.21 5.27 11.49
CA ALA A 238 6.82 6.49 12.00
C ALA A 238 5.77 7.35 12.71
N PRO A 239 6.10 8.05 13.83
CA PRO A 239 5.19 9.04 14.42
C PRO A 239 4.83 10.15 13.43
N VAL A 240 3.64 10.74 13.58
CA VAL A 240 3.22 11.92 12.82
C VAL A 240 4.09 13.11 13.22
N SER A 241 4.71 13.76 12.24
CA SER A 241 5.62 14.89 12.45
C SER A 241 5.31 16.04 11.47
N PRO A 242 5.14 17.30 11.94
CA PRO A 242 5.05 17.70 13.35
C PRO A 242 3.82 17.09 14.04
N THR A 243 3.85 16.95 15.36
CA THR A 243 2.77 16.37 16.14
C THR A 243 1.53 17.28 16.14
N PRO A 244 0.38 16.85 15.58
CA PRO A 244 -0.81 17.71 15.47
C PRO A 244 -1.58 17.88 16.79
N PHE A 245 -1.33 17.02 17.78
CA PHE A 245 -2.11 16.95 19.02
C PHE A 245 -1.22 16.94 20.26
N VAL A 246 -1.73 17.46 21.38
CA VAL A 246 -1.07 17.48 22.69
C VAL A 246 -1.61 16.43 23.67
N SER A 247 -2.77 15.84 23.37
CA SER A 247 -3.29 14.66 24.08
C SER A 247 -4.30 13.87 23.23
N VAL A 248 -4.50 12.60 23.57
CA VAL A 248 -5.48 11.72 22.94
C VAL A 248 -6.23 10.91 24.00
N ARG A 249 -7.52 10.65 23.80
CA ARG A 249 -8.36 9.78 24.64
C ARG A 249 -9.21 8.88 23.75
N LEU A 250 -9.36 7.59 24.09
CA LEU A 250 -10.35 6.76 23.43
C LEU A 250 -11.76 7.16 23.89
N GLN A 251 -12.67 7.28 22.93
CA GLN A 251 -14.11 7.50 23.13
C GLN A 251 -14.91 6.21 22.94
N ASP A 252 -14.52 5.40 21.96
CA ASP A 252 -15.08 4.07 21.71
C ASP A 252 -13.96 3.13 21.23
N LEU A 253 -14.12 1.84 21.51
CA LEU A 253 -13.20 0.80 21.08
C LEU A 253 -14.00 -0.47 20.81
N ARG A 254 -13.91 -0.97 19.57
CA ARG A 254 -14.63 -2.17 19.14
C ARG A 254 -13.68 -3.17 18.50
N THR A 255 -13.88 -4.46 18.73
CA THR A 255 -13.15 -5.55 18.09
C THR A 255 -14.04 -6.23 17.04
N HIS A 256 -13.40 -6.77 16.00
CA HIS A 256 -14.05 -7.71 15.08
C HIS A 256 -14.16 -9.10 15.74
N GLU A 257 -13.05 -9.57 16.32
CA GLU A 257 -12.98 -10.84 17.02
C GLU A 257 -13.76 -10.82 18.32
N THR A 258 -14.51 -11.89 18.56
CA THR A 258 -15.11 -12.21 19.86
C THR A 258 -14.10 -12.98 20.71
N PHE A 259 -14.00 -12.61 21.98
CA PHE A 259 -13.12 -13.25 22.96
C PHE A 259 -13.94 -13.86 24.08
N GLU A 260 -13.53 -15.05 24.55
CA GLU A 260 -14.04 -15.59 25.80
C GLU A 260 -13.62 -14.69 26.99
N PRO A 261 -14.39 -14.68 28.10
CA PRO A 261 -14.08 -13.86 29.26
C PRO A 261 -12.63 -14.03 29.76
N GLY A 262 -11.87 -12.93 29.75
CA GLY A 262 -10.46 -12.91 30.16
C GLY A 262 -9.44 -13.30 29.08
N GLN A 263 -9.85 -13.90 27.95
CA GLN A 263 -8.94 -14.27 26.85
C GLN A 263 -8.22 -13.05 26.27
N ALA A 264 -8.94 -11.94 26.05
CA ALA A 264 -8.35 -10.68 25.59
C ALA A 264 -7.37 -10.04 26.59
N ALA A 265 -7.43 -10.43 27.87
CA ALA A 265 -6.54 -9.93 28.92
C ALA A 265 -5.28 -10.79 29.11
N ARG A 266 -5.28 -12.04 28.62
CA ARG A 266 -4.14 -12.96 28.62
C ARG A 266 -4.09 -13.71 27.28
N PRO A 267 -3.84 -13.01 26.17
CA PRO A 267 -3.85 -13.63 24.85
C PRO A 267 -2.67 -14.59 24.67
N LEU A 268 -2.85 -15.63 23.88
CA LEU A 268 -1.77 -16.50 23.44
C LEU A 268 -0.93 -15.79 22.38
N ASP A 269 0.38 -16.01 22.38
CA ASP A 269 1.28 -15.43 21.38
C ASP A 269 0.84 -15.82 19.95
N GLY A 270 0.80 -14.83 19.05
CA GLY A 270 0.28 -14.96 17.70
C GLY A 270 -1.23 -14.75 17.55
N THR A 271 -2.01 -14.63 18.65
CA THR A 271 -3.43 -14.23 18.57
C THR A 271 -3.55 -12.85 17.93
N GLN A 272 -4.44 -12.66 16.97
CA GLN A 272 -4.69 -11.36 16.35
C GLN A 272 -6.01 -10.74 16.84
N VAL A 273 -6.07 -9.42 16.84
CA VAL A 273 -7.30 -8.65 17.02
C VAL A 273 -7.31 -7.46 16.07
N ARG A 274 -8.42 -7.28 15.36
CA ARG A 274 -8.70 -6.12 14.52
C ARG A 274 -9.66 -5.22 15.28
N VAL A 275 -9.23 -3.99 15.54
CA VAL A 275 -9.98 -3.01 16.31
C VAL A 275 -10.36 -1.81 15.48
N LEU A 276 -11.48 -1.18 15.81
CA LEU A 276 -11.82 0.17 15.40
C LEU A 276 -11.79 1.04 16.67
N ALA A 277 -10.82 1.94 16.73
CA ALA A 277 -10.58 2.81 17.87
C ALA A 277 -11.00 4.24 17.52
N ARG A 278 -12.06 4.75 18.15
CA ARG A 278 -12.47 6.16 18.01
C ARG A 278 -11.71 7.01 19.01
N ALA A 279 -10.75 7.77 18.53
CA ALA A 279 -9.91 8.65 19.34
C ALA A 279 -10.45 10.09 19.31
N LYS A 280 -10.59 10.69 20.49
CA LYS A 280 -10.77 12.13 20.67
C LYS A 280 -9.40 12.76 20.92
N CYS A 281 -8.89 13.44 19.90
CA CYS A 281 -7.58 14.08 19.90
C CYS A 281 -7.74 15.58 20.22
N PHE A 282 -6.84 16.14 21.02
CA PHE A 282 -6.88 17.55 21.44
C PHE A 282 -5.62 18.28 20.95
N ASP A 283 -5.80 19.44 20.32
CA ASP A 283 -4.70 20.29 19.90
C ASP A 283 -4.20 21.23 21.02
N ALA A 284 -3.15 22.01 20.73
CA ALA A 284 -2.56 22.95 21.69
C ALA A 284 -3.49 24.11 22.12
N THR A 285 -4.59 24.34 21.40
CA THR A 285 -5.63 25.31 21.76
C THR A 285 -6.78 24.70 22.58
N GLY A 286 -6.72 23.39 22.84
CA GLY A 286 -7.74 22.63 23.55
C GLY A 286 -8.95 22.23 22.69
N GLN A 287 -8.95 22.57 21.39
CA GLN A 287 -9.99 22.10 20.48
C GLN A 287 -9.84 20.60 20.26
N SER A 288 -10.96 19.91 20.04
CA SER A 288 -11.00 18.45 19.95
C SER A 288 -11.55 17.95 18.62
N THR A 289 -10.83 17.04 17.97
CA THR A 289 -11.24 16.36 16.73
C THR A 289 -11.40 14.87 16.99
N LEU A 290 -12.37 14.23 16.33
CA LEU A 290 -12.52 12.77 16.34
C LEU A 290 -11.75 12.16 15.17
N ALA A 291 -11.04 11.06 15.43
CA ALA A 291 -10.33 10.29 14.42
C ALA A 291 -10.55 8.78 14.68
N ASP A 292 -11.00 8.06 13.65
CA ASP A 292 -11.20 6.62 13.73
C ASP A 292 -9.96 5.89 13.19
N TYR A 293 -9.41 4.99 14.00
CA TYR A 293 -8.25 4.18 13.68
C TYR A 293 -8.64 2.70 13.59
N PRO A 294 -8.79 2.13 12.37
CA PRO A 294 -8.80 0.70 12.19
C PRO A 294 -7.36 0.18 12.34
N LEU A 295 -7.13 -0.73 13.30
CA LEU A 295 -5.80 -1.24 13.66
C LEU A 295 -5.84 -2.77 13.77
N THR A 296 -4.78 -3.44 13.32
CA THR A 296 -4.54 -4.86 13.60
C THR A 296 -3.43 -4.99 14.64
N LEU A 297 -3.72 -5.59 15.78
CA LEU A 297 -2.76 -5.91 16.84
C LEU A 297 -2.54 -7.43 16.89
N THR A 298 -1.32 -7.84 17.23
CA THR A 298 -0.96 -9.24 17.48
C THR A 298 -0.44 -9.37 18.90
N ALA A 299 -0.83 -10.46 19.57
CA ALA A 299 -0.38 -10.79 20.90
C ALA A 299 1.04 -11.37 20.89
N ARG A 300 1.88 -10.90 21.81
CA ARG A 300 3.25 -11.37 22.01
C ARG A 300 3.68 -11.16 23.46
N SER A 301 4.28 -12.19 24.06
CA SER A 301 4.64 -12.21 25.49
C SER A 301 3.46 -11.78 26.40
N GLY A 302 2.24 -12.19 26.07
CA GLY A 302 1.01 -11.83 26.80
C GLY A 302 0.56 -10.36 26.70
N ARG A 303 1.12 -9.55 25.78
CA ARG A 303 0.71 -8.16 25.50
C ARG A 303 0.25 -8.01 24.06
N TRP A 304 -0.56 -6.98 23.80
CA TRP A 304 -0.95 -6.62 22.43
C TRP A 304 0.03 -5.61 21.84
N GLU A 305 0.61 -5.92 20.68
CA GLU A 305 1.55 -5.08 19.93
C GLU A 305 0.94 -4.80 18.54
N LEU A 306 0.96 -3.55 18.07
CA LEU A 306 0.44 -3.16 16.75
C LEU A 306 1.21 -3.87 15.64
N THR A 307 0.51 -4.38 14.64
CA THR A 307 1.11 -4.90 13.40
C THR A 307 0.75 -4.09 12.16
N ARG A 308 -0.35 -3.33 12.19
CA ARG A 308 -0.83 -2.55 11.04
C ARG A 308 -1.80 -1.46 11.47
N ILE A 309 -1.66 -0.28 10.87
CA ILE A 309 -2.78 0.67 10.70
C ILE A 309 -3.47 0.25 9.40
N ASP A 310 -4.72 -0.15 9.47
CA ASP A 310 -5.44 -0.65 8.29
C ASP A 310 -5.86 0.53 7.39
N PRO A 311 -5.75 0.42 6.06
CA PRO A 311 -6.02 1.55 5.16
C PRO A 311 -7.52 1.89 5.07
N VAL A 312 -8.39 0.93 5.40
CA VAL A 312 -9.84 1.08 5.54
C VAL A 312 -10.35 0.17 6.65
N PRO A 313 -11.42 0.52 7.38
CA PRO A 313 -12.06 -0.39 8.32
C PRO A 313 -12.60 -1.65 7.64
N LEU A 314 -12.67 -2.75 8.40
CA LEU A 314 -13.42 -3.94 7.97
C LEU A 314 -14.90 -3.59 7.75
N ARG A 315 -15.47 -4.15 6.69
CA ARG A 315 -16.89 -4.03 6.33
C ARG A 315 -17.54 -5.40 6.44
N GLU A 316 -18.82 -5.43 6.81
CA GLU A 316 -19.59 -6.66 6.72
C GLU A 316 -19.69 -7.12 5.25
N PRO A 317 -19.69 -8.45 4.97
CA PRO A 317 -19.90 -8.94 3.63
C PRO A 317 -21.26 -8.47 3.13
N THR A 318 -21.28 -7.71 2.02
CA THR A 318 -22.54 -7.36 1.37
C THR A 318 -23.28 -8.65 1.00
N PRO A 319 -24.52 -8.88 1.48
CA PRO A 319 -25.26 -10.08 1.16
C PRO A 319 -25.35 -10.23 -0.36
N GLY A 320 -24.80 -11.34 -0.88
CA GLY A 320 -24.61 -11.51 -2.31
C GLY A 320 -25.94 -11.41 -3.06
N ARG A 321 -26.01 -10.53 -4.06
CA ARG A 321 -26.99 -10.69 -5.15
C ARG A 321 -26.74 -12.06 -5.77
N ARG A 322 -27.73 -12.95 -5.66
CA ARG A 322 -27.86 -14.12 -6.52
C ARG A 322 -28.28 -13.68 -7.92
#